data_AF-A0AA43D919-F1
#
_entry.id   AF-A0AA43D919-F1
#
_cell.length_a   1.000
_cell.length_b   1.000
_cell.length_c   1.000
_cell.angle_alpha   90.00
_cell.angle_beta   90.00
_cell.angle_gamma   90.00
#
_symmetry.space_group_name_H-M   'P 1'
#
loop_
_entity.id
_entity.type
_entity.pdbx_description
1 polymer ?
#
loop_
_entity_poly.entity_id
_entity_poly.type
_entity_poly.pdbx_seq_one_letter_code
_entity_poly.pdbx_strand_id
1 'polypeptide(L)'
;MLIGQNLVPDASFEDYNRLPCSVNEFLIQDLLRSWLQPIPATTDYWNSLSDPDCFLNPMQTTVSPRTGNGMIGLITAVVQDGAKIQYKEYVEAKLTSKLKQGTLYYAEFYAHNRVKSIVQSDILAANNIGAAFTDSLILHPVNRNAPDHILLKAAIKENEPIGMAWQKVHGCFLATSASQYVLIGNFNSIDSTKLVGLPTA
;
A
#
# COMPACT_ATOMS: atom_id res chain seq x y z
N MET A 1 6.90 -28.01 -9.25
CA MET A 1 5.91 -26.92 -9.36
C MET A 1 6.59 -25.81 -10.16
N LEU A 2 6.14 -25.49 -11.37
CA LEU A 2 6.71 -24.37 -12.12
C LEU A 2 6.28 -23.08 -11.42
N ILE A 3 7.26 -22.33 -10.89
CA ILE A 3 7.01 -20.98 -10.40
C ILE A 3 6.86 -20.10 -11.64
N GLY A 4 5.66 -19.54 -11.83
CA GLY A 4 5.43 -18.56 -12.90
C GLY A 4 6.27 -17.29 -12.66
N GLN A 5 6.56 -16.55 -13.73
CA GLN A 5 7.25 -15.26 -13.63
C GLN A 5 6.45 -14.28 -12.76
N ASN A 6 7.10 -13.58 -11.84
CA ASN A 6 6.47 -12.48 -11.12
C ASN A 6 6.15 -11.34 -12.10
N LEU A 7 4.88 -10.94 -12.17
CA LEU A 7 4.41 -9.92 -13.09
C LEU A 7 4.51 -8.50 -12.50
N VAL A 8 4.73 -8.37 -11.19
CA VAL A 8 4.85 -7.09 -10.50
C VAL A 8 6.30 -6.61 -10.61
N PRO A 9 6.57 -5.44 -11.23
CA PRO A 9 7.91 -4.87 -11.22
C PRO A 9 8.26 -4.38 -9.82
N ASP A 10 9.55 -4.43 -9.48
CA ASP A 10 10.08 -3.92 -8.20
C ASP A 10 9.18 -4.23 -6.99
N ALA A 11 8.84 -5.53 -6.84
CA ALA A 11 7.87 -5.98 -5.84
C ALA A 11 8.31 -5.77 -4.38
N SER A 12 9.55 -5.34 -4.16
CA SER A 12 10.14 -5.03 -2.85
C SER A 12 10.46 -3.54 -2.64
N PHE A 13 10.12 -2.65 -3.60
CA PHE A 13 10.34 -1.20 -3.50
C PHE A 13 11.82 -0.80 -3.37
N GLU A 14 12.72 -1.49 -4.06
CA GLU A 14 14.16 -1.25 -4.05
C GLU A 14 14.62 -0.37 -5.21
N ASP A 15 13.80 -0.18 -6.25
CA ASP A 15 14.15 0.60 -7.44
C ASP A 15 13.62 2.04 -7.34
N TYR A 16 14.47 2.91 -6.80
CA TYR A 16 14.17 4.30 -6.51
C TYR A 16 14.92 5.29 -7.42
N ASN A 17 14.34 6.48 -7.58
CA ASN A 17 14.96 7.66 -8.17
C ASN A 17 15.67 8.51 -7.11
N ARG A 18 15.10 8.60 -5.92
CA ARG A 18 15.60 9.41 -4.79
C ARG A 18 15.23 8.78 -3.46
N LEU A 19 16.10 8.97 -2.46
CA LEU A 19 15.83 8.57 -1.08
C LEU A 19 14.94 9.61 -0.37
N PRO A 20 13.90 9.17 0.36
CA PRO A 20 12.98 10.06 1.05
C PRO A 20 13.62 10.65 2.31
N CYS A 21 13.26 11.88 2.68
CA CYS A 21 13.66 12.44 3.97
C CYS A 21 12.48 12.90 4.82
N SER A 22 11.58 13.71 4.25
CA SER A 22 10.40 14.26 4.95
C SER A 22 9.10 13.72 4.38
N VAL A 23 8.05 13.69 5.20
CA VAL A 23 6.67 13.40 4.74
C VAL A 23 6.19 14.47 3.76
N ASN A 24 5.39 14.08 2.76
CA ASN A 24 4.76 14.97 1.78
C ASN A 24 5.72 15.84 0.95
N GLU A 25 7.01 15.51 0.94
CA GLU A 25 8.02 16.22 0.15
C GLU A 25 7.87 15.91 -1.35
N PHE A 26 7.52 14.68 -1.66
CA PHE A 26 7.46 14.12 -3.02
C PHE A 26 6.25 13.19 -3.15
N LEU A 27 5.77 13.03 -4.39
CA LEU A 27 4.81 11.96 -4.69
C LEU A 27 5.56 10.63 -4.88
N ILE A 28 4.86 9.51 -4.72
CA ILE A 28 5.50 8.18 -4.87
C ILE A 28 6.21 7.99 -6.21
N GLN A 29 5.66 8.52 -7.32
CA GLN A 29 6.30 8.44 -8.64
C GLN A 29 7.58 9.30 -8.79
N ASP A 30 7.80 10.27 -7.91
CA ASP A 30 9.06 11.02 -7.88
C ASP A 30 10.15 10.22 -7.13
N LEU A 31 9.74 9.34 -6.22
CA LEU A 31 10.61 8.54 -5.36
C LEU A 31 10.93 7.17 -5.96
N LEU A 32 9.93 6.47 -6.51
CA LEU A 32 10.03 5.11 -7.05
C LEU A 32 9.90 5.09 -8.57
N ARG A 33 10.60 4.16 -9.24
CA ARG A 33 10.55 4.06 -10.72
C ARG A 33 9.30 3.37 -11.24
N SER A 34 8.85 2.34 -10.53
CA SER A 34 7.81 1.42 -11.00
C SER A 34 6.45 1.63 -10.35
N TRP A 35 6.40 2.48 -9.31
CA TRP A 35 5.23 2.69 -8.47
C TRP A 35 4.82 4.16 -8.48
N LEU A 36 3.52 4.41 -8.36
CA LEU A 36 2.93 5.74 -8.21
C LEU A 36 1.78 5.70 -7.21
N GLN A 37 1.35 6.87 -6.75
CA GLN A 37 0.09 6.99 -6.01
C GLN A 37 -1.04 7.38 -6.99
N PRO A 38 -2.13 6.59 -7.08
CA PRO A 38 -3.18 6.81 -8.08
C PRO A 38 -4.09 8.00 -7.75
N ILE A 39 -4.10 8.43 -6.50
CA ILE A 39 -4.83 9.60 -6.01
C ILE A 39 -3.90 10.51 -5.20
N PRO A 40 -4.21 11.82 -5.08
CA PRO A 40 -3.50 12.73 -4.20
C PRO A 40 -3.64 12.27 -2.74
N ALA A 41 -2.52 11.88 -2.16
CA ALA A 41 -2.42 11.21 -0.87
C ALA A 41 -1.04 11.51 -0.24
N THR A 42 -0.88 11.16 1.03
CA THR A 42 0.35 11.37 1.81
C THR A 42 1.17 10.09 1.93
N THR A 43 1.13 9.26 0.87
CA THR A 43 1.74 7.94 0.88
C THR A 43 3.24 8.02 1.12
N ASP A 44 3.72 7.28 2.11
CA ASP A 44 5.11 7.34 2.54
C ASP A 44 5.94 6.25 1.87
N TYR A 45 7.09 6.61 1.32
CA TYR A 45 8.16 5.66 1.03
C TYR A 45 9.19 5.73 2.15
N TRP A 46 9.55 4.57 2.69
CA TRP A 46 10.56 4.42 3.74
C TRP A 46 11.75 3.67 3.17
N ASN A 47 12.96 4.16 3.45
CA ASN A 47 14.17 3.50 3.00
C ASN A 47 15.28 3.57 4.05
N SER A 48 15.89 2.42 4.41
CA SER A 48 17.00 2.38 5.38
C SER A 48 18.31 3.00 4.89
N LEU A 49 18.42 3.30 3.60
CA LEU A 49 19.54 4.04 3.03
C LEU A 49 19.37 5.56 3.12
N SER A 50 18.18 6.07 3.47
CA SER A 50 18.01 7.48 3.82
C SER A 50 18.91 7.86 4.99
N ASP A 51 19.25 9.14 5.15
CA ASP A 51 20.02 9.61 6.30
C ASP A 51 19.34 9.15 7.62
N PRO A 52 20.07 8.67 8.64
CA PRO A 52 19.49 8.28 9.91
C PRO A 52 18.61 9.36 10.56
N ASP A 53 18.91 10.64 10.34
CA ASP A 53 18.13 11.76 10.88
C ASP A 53 16.87 12.09 10.04
N CYS A 54 16.70 11.47 8.87
CA CYS A 54 15.50 11.63 8.06
C CYS A 54 14.28 10.97 8.70
N PHE A 55 13.15 11.67 8.66
CA PHE A 55 11.87 11.21 9.21
C PHE A 55 11.40 9.88 8.60
N LEU A 56 11.62 9.69 7.29
CA LEU A 56 11.26 8.50 6.53
C LEU A 56 12.35 7.41 6.52
N ASN A 57 13.33 7.50 7.42
CA ASN A 57 14.20 6.38 7.72
C ASN A 57 13.49 5.38 8.66
N PRO A 58 13.46 4.07 8.38
CA PRO A 58 12.92 3.04 9.26
C PRO A 58 13.43 3.07 10.72
N MET A 59 14.60 3.65 10.99
CA MET A 59 15.11 3.86 12.36
C MET A 59 14.22 4.81 13.20
N GLN A 60 13.41 5.64 12.55
CA GLN A 60 12.46 6.55 13.22
C GLN A 60 11.15 5.85 13.62
N THR A 61 10.95 4.60 13.22
CA THR A 61 9.77 3.77 13.53
C THR A 61 10.19 2.44 14.14
N THR A 62 9.22 1.59 14.48
CA THR A 62 9.43 0.25 15.06
C THR A 62 9.41 -0.86 14.00
N VAL A 63 9.35 -0.50 12.72
CA VAL A 63 9.18 -1.44 11.61
C VAL A 63 10.33 -1.30 10.65
N SER A 64 11.14 -2.35 10.54
CA SER A 64 12.13 -2.46 9.47
C SER A 64 11.50 -3.08 8.21
N PRO A 65 11.97 -2.70 7.00
CA PRO A 65 11.59 -3.35 5.76
C PRO A 65 11.69 -4.88 5.87
N ARG A 66 10.69 -5.58 5.33
CA ARG A 66 10.67 -7.05 5.34
C ARG A 66 11.85 -7.64 4.57
N THR A 67 12.20 -6.99 3.46
CA THR A 67 13.25 -7.37 2.53
C THR A 67 13.98 -6.12 2.11
N GLY A 68 15.28 -6.23 1.81
CA GLY A 68 16.05 -5.10 1.30
C GLY A 68 16.02 -3.88 2.22
N ASN A 69 15.84 -2.71 1.63
CA ASN A 69 15.89 -1.41 2.30
C ASN A 69 14.57 -0.65 2.20
N GLY A 70 13.72 -0.94 1.22
CA GLY A 70 12.53 -0.17 0.90
C GLY A 70 11.23 -0.76 1.44
N MET A 71 10.30 0.11 1.82
CA MET A 71 8.89 -0.27 2.04
C MET A 71 7.97 0.93 1.83
N ILE A 72 6.70 0.67 1.56
CA ILE A 72 5.66 1.70 1.46
C ILE A 72 4.79 1.68 2.73
N GLY A 73 4.49 2.87 3.27
CA GLY A 73 3.48 3.10 4.28
C GLY A 73 2.18 3.56 3.65
N LEU A 74 1.06 2.94 4.04
CA LEU A 74 -0.29 3.31 3.60
C LEU A 74 -1.21 3.52 4.79
N ILE A 75 -1.94 4.63 4.78
CA ILE A 75 -3.12 4.83 5.59
C ILE A 75 -4.28 4.06 4.94
N THR A 76 -4.70 2.96 5.57
CA THR A 76 -5.79 2.11 5.04
C THR A 76 -7.16 2.39 5.67
N ALA A 77 -7.18 3.21 6.72
CA ALA A 77 -8.37 3.74 7.38
C ALA A 77 -7.99 4.89 8.31
N VAL A 78 -8.90 5.84 8.51
CA VAL A 78 -8.70 6.96 9.43
C VAL A 78 -9.92 7.14 10.32
N VAL A 79 -9.65 7.48 11.58
CA VAL A 79 -10.62 8.07 12.50
C VAL A 79 -10.14 9.48 12.81
N GLN A 80 -10.99 10.47 12.56
CA GLN A 80 -10.74 11.89 12.83
C GLN A 80 -11.90 12.44 13.66
N ASP A 81 -11.58 13.14 14.76
CA ASP A 81 -12.58 13.72 15.68
C ASP A 81 -13.63 12.71 16.16
N GLY A 82 -13.19 11.46 16.41
CA GLY A 82 -14.05 10.36 16.86
C GLY A 82 -14.91 9.72 15.77
N ALA A 83 -14.82 10.18 14.52
CA ALA A 83 -15.59 9.67 13.39
C ALA A 83 -14.68 8.98 12.36
N LYS A 84 -15.19 7.88 11.78
CA LYS A 84 -14.58 7.22 10.63
C LYS A 84 -14.68 8.12 9.39
N ILE A 85 -13.57 8.29 8.67
CA ILE A 85 -13.54 9.05 7.40
C ILE A 85 -13.05 8.16 6.25
N GLN A 86 -13.41 8.51 5.01
CA GLN A 86 -13.13 7.67 3.85
C GLN A 86 -11.67 7.71 3.38
N TYR A 87 -10.89 8.70 3.79
CA TYR A 87 -9.51 8.89 3.36
C TYR A 87 -8.66 7.61 3.44
N LYS A 88 -8.07 7.23 2.31
CA LYS A 88 -7.21 6.06 2.15
C LYS A 88 -6.10 6.30 1.15
N GLU A 89 -5.05 5.52 1.29
CA GLU A 89 -3.87 5.58 0.45
C GLU A 89 -3.68 4.31 -0.35
N TYR A 90 -3.08 4.48 -1.51
CA TYR A 90 -2.90 3.42 -2.48
C TYR A 90 -1.56 3.63 -3.21
N VAL A 91 -1.00 2.53 -3.67
CA VAL A 91 0.06 2.55 -4.70
C VAL A 91 -0.37 1.69 -5.88
N GLU A 92 0.03 2.10 -7.08
CA GLU A 92 -0.24 1.42 -8.34
C GLU A 92 1.07 1.18 -9.10
N ALA A 93 1.18 0.01 -9.74
CA ALA A 93 2.27 -0.32 -10.65
C ALA A 93 1.74 -0.97 -11.93
N LYS A 94 2.42 -0.70 -13.04
CA LYS A 94 2.15 -1.38 -14.31
C LYS A 94 2.79 -2.76 -14.31
N LEU A 95 2.01 -3.80 -14.58
CA LEU A 95 2.52 -5.17 -14.70
C LEU A 95 3.47 -5.30 -15.89
N THR A 96 4.47 -6.18 -15.76
CA THR A 96 5.43 -6.49 -16.83
C THR A 96 4.78 -7.17 -18.03
N SER A 97 3.63 -7.82 -17.81
CA SER A 97 2.73 -8.30 -18.87
C SER A 97 1.28 -8.26 -18.41
N LYS A 98 0.33 -8.16 -19.35
CA LYS A 98 -1.10 -8.17 -19.03
C LYS A 98 -1.50 -9.53 -18.46
N LEU A 99 -2.43 -9.53 -17.52
CA LEU A 99 -3.11 -10.75 -17.11
C LEU A 99 -3.86 -11.35 -18.31
N LYS A 100 -3.97 -12.68 -18.33
CA LYS A 100 -4.75 -13.41 -19.32
C LYS A 100 -6.12 -13.70 -18.75
N GLN A 101 -7.17 -13.17 -19.39
CA GLN A 101 -8.54 -13.46 -18.99
C GLN A 101 -8.80 -14.98 -18.94
N GLY A 102 -9.51 -15.42 -17.91
CA GLY A 102 -9.80 -16.83 -17.65
C GLY A 102 -8.62 -17.63 -17.07
N THR A 103 -7.49 -16.99 -16.79
CA THR A 103 -6.34 -17.66 -16.16
C THR A 103 -6.37 -17.49 -14.64
N LEU A 104 -6.09 -18.56 -13.91
CA LEU A 104 -5.94 -18.54 -12.46
C LEU A 104 -4.55 -18.01 -12.11
N TYR A 105 -4.50 -16.94 -11.33
CA TYR A 105 -3.28 -16.35 -10.81
C TYR A 105 -3.21 -16.51 -9.29
N TYR A 106 -2.00 -16.56 -8.77
CA TYR A 106 -1.73 -16.43 -7.34
C TYR A 106 -1.03 -15.09 -7.11
N ALA A 107 -1.52 -14.34 -6.14
CA ALA A 107 -0.91 -13.09 -5.70
C ALA A 107 -0.58 -13.16 -4.22
N GLU A 108 0.49 -12.47 -3.82
CA GLU A 108 0.88 -12.28 -2.44
C GLU A 108 1.59 -10.94 -2.26
N PHE A 109 1.47 -10.38 -1.06
CA PHE A 109 2.34 -9.32 -0.54
C PHE A 109 2.40 -9.45 0.99
N TYR A 110 3.19 -8.59 1.63
CA TYR A 110 3.30 -8.56 3.08
C TYR A 110 2.91 -7.20 3.63
N ALA A 111 2.20 -7.20 4.76
CA ALA A 111 1.77 -6.00 5.47
C ALA A 111 2.15 -6.10 6.95
N HIS A 112 2.41 -4.96 7.56
CA HIS A 112 2.73 -4.82 8.98
C HIS A 112 2.14 -3.49 9.46
N ASN A 113 1.56 -3.48 10.66
CA ASN A 113 1.12 -2.25 11.31
C ASN A 113 2.18 -1.72 12.26
N ARG A 114 2.52 -0.44 12.18
CA ARG A 114 3.52 0.16 13.07
C ARG A 114 3.04 0.20 14.52
N VAL A 115 3.96 0.14 15.47
CA VAL A 115 3.66 0.13 16.91
C VAL A 115 3.85 1.51 17.53
N LYS A 116 4.54 2.41 16.82
CA LYS A 116 4.74 3.80 17.20
C LYS A 116 4.29 4.72 16.06
N SER A 117 3.44 5.67 16.40
CA SER A 117 3.14 6.78 15.49
C SER A 117 4.18 7.86 15.70
N ILE A 118 4.73 8.41 14.62
CA ILE A 118 5.64 9.54 14.73
C ILE A 118 4.88 10.83 15.09
N VAL A 119 3.55 10.82 14.92
CA VAL A 119 2.62 11.86 15.37
C VAL A 119 1.76 11.34 16.51
N GLN A 120 1.33 12.19 17.43
CA GLN A 120 0.54 11.78 18.59
C GLN A 120 -0.89 11.42 18.16
N SER A 121 -1.09 10.17 17.75
CA SER A 121 -2.37 9.61 17.31
C SER A 121 -2.51 8.17 17.80
N ASP A 122 -3.73 7.77 18.14
CA ASP A 122 -4.04 6.36 18.41
C ASP A 122 -3.70 5.51 17.18
N ILE A 123 -3.00 4.40 17.40
CA ILE A 123 -2.68 3.46 16.33
C ILE A 123 -3.78 2.42 16.25
N LEU A 124 -4.52 2.46 15.15
CA LEU A 124 -5.55 1.48 14.83
C LEU A 124 -5.04 0.49 13.78
N ALA A 125 -5.38 -0.78 13.96
CA ALA A 125 -5.30 -1.79 12.93
C ALA A 125 -6.61 -1.85 12.16
N ALA A 126 -6.49 -1.88 10.83
CA ALA A 126 -7.61 -2.02 9.91
C ALA A 126 -7.52 -3.32 9.13
N ASN A 127 -8.68 -3.92 8.84
CA ASN A 127 -8.78 -5.00 7.87
C ASN A 127 -8.95 -4.46 6.44
N ASN A 128 -9.10 -5.36 5.47
CA ASN A 128 -9.35 -5.10 4.05
C ASN A 128 -8.18 -4.49 3.27
N ILE A 129 -6.96 -4.45 3.79
CA ILE A 129 -5.80 -4.24 2.91
C ILE A 129 -5.72 -5.40 1.91
N GLY A 130 -5.53 -5.08 0.65
CA GLY A 130 -5.55 -6.05 -0.43
C GLY A 130 -4.89 -5.54 -1.69
N ALA A 131 -4.95 -6.38 -2.73
CA ALA A 131 -4.51 -6.05 -4.07
C ALA A 131 -5.69 -6.12 -5.04
N ALA A 132 -5.81 -5.11 -5.90
CA ALA A 132 -6.78 -5.06 -7.00
C ALA A 132 -6.03 -4.96 -8.34
N PHE A 133 -6.70 -5.33 -9.43
CA PHE A 133 -6.14 -5.29 -10.77
C PHE A 133 -7.07 -4.53 -11.71
N THR A 134 -6.49 -3.68 -12.55
CA THR A 134 -7.24 -2.79 -13.44
C THR A 134 -6.71 -2.85 -14.87
N ASP A 135 -7.57 -2.58 -15.85
CA ASP A 135 -7.23 -2.63 -17.27
C ASP A 135 -6.53 -1.34 -17.73
N SER A 136 -6.75 -0.25 -17.02
CA SER A 136 -6.22 1.09 -17.27
C SER A 136 -5.60 1.67 -16.00
N LEU A 137 -4.63 2.56 -16.19
CA LEU A 137 -4.00 3.34 -15.14
C LEU A 137 -5.06 4.18 -14.42
N ILE A 138 -5.04 4.19 -13.08
CA ILE A 138 -5.79 5.15 -12.28
C ILE A 138 -4.85 6.28 -11.89
N LEU A 139 -5.09 7.49 -12.41
CA LEU A 139 -4.29 8.65 -12.06
C LEU A 139 -5.16 9.89 -11.96
N HIS A 140 -5.38 10.34 -10.74
CA HIS A 140 -6.08 11.58 -10.44
C HIS A 140 -5.07 12.69 -10.14
N PRO A 141 -5.08 13.80 -10.90
CA PRO A 141 -4.17 14.91 -10.62
C PRO A 141 -4.51 15.60 -9.30
N VAL A 142 -3.51 16.23 -8.67
CA VAL A 142 -3.68 16.98 -7.42
C VAL A 142 -4.59 18.19 -7.64
N ASN A 143 -5.86 18.06 -7.27
CA ASN A 143 -6.84 19.14 -7.30
C ASN A 143 -8.00 18.86 -6.33
N ARG A 144 -8.87 19.85 -6.10
CA ARG A 144 -9.97 19.78 -5.14
C ARG A 144 -11.05 18.73 -5.46
N ASN A 145 -11.11 18.24 -6.69
CA ASN A 145 -12.08 17.24 -7.14
C ASN A 145 -11.49 15.83 -7.18
N ALA A 146 -10.23 15.64 -6.76
CA ALA A 146 -9.65 14.31 -6.68
C ALA A 146 -10.36 13.50 -5.58
N PRO A 147 -10.64 12.21 -5.81
CA PRO A 147 -11.25 11.37 -4.80
C PRO A 147 -10.26 11.13 -3.65
N ASP A 148 -10.79 10.97 -2.44
CA ASP A 148 -10.04 10.63 -1.23
C ASP A 148 -9.93 9.11 -1.00
N HIS A 149 -10.62 8.31 -1.81
CA HIS A 149 -10.59 6.85 -1.76
C HIS A 149 -10.93 6.21 -3.11
N ILE A 150 -10.57 4.95 -3.26
CA ILE A 150 -10.86 4.13 -4.45
C ILE A 150 -11.69 2.92 -4.02
N LEU A 151 -12.86 2.74 -4.63
CA LEU A 151 -13.69 1.55 -4.46
C LEU A 151 -13.48 0.60 -5.64
N LEU A 152 -12.93 -0.58 -5.35
CA LEU A 152 -12.67 -1.66 -6.31
C LEU A 152 -12.92 -3.02 -5.65
N LYS A 153 -13.08 -4.05 -6.48
CA LYS A 153 -13.05 -5.42 -6.00
C LYS A 153 -11.60 -5.89 -5.88
N ALA A 154 -11.12 -6.05 -4.64
CA ALA A 154 -9.84 -6.67 -4.39
C ALA A 154 -9.84 -8.12 -4.90
N ALA A 155 -8.78 -8.51 -5.61
CA ALA A 155 -8.55 -9.88 -6.03
C ALA A 155 -8.12 -10.76 -4.86
N ILE A 156 -7.30 -10.19 -3.97
CA ILE A 156 -6.91 -10.77 -2.68
C ILE A 156 -6.99 -9.68 -1.61
N LYS A 157 -7.33 -10.05 -0.38
CA LYS A 157 -7.29 -9.14 0.77
C LYS A 157 -7.23 -9.89 2.08
N GLU A 158 -6.78 -9.20 3.12
CA GLU A 158 -6.88 -9.70 4.49
C GLU A 158 -8.21 -9.24 5.10
N ASN A 159 -8.97 -10.18 5.67
CA ASN A 159 -10.29 -9.88 6.25
C ASN A 159 -10.19 -9.52 7.74
N GLU A 160 -9.07 -9.83 8.38
CA GLU A 160 -8.79 -9.41 9.76
C GLU A 160 -7.84 -8.20 9.81
N PRO A 161 -7.84 -7.41 10.90
CA PRO A 161 -6.91 -6.31 11.04
C PRO A 161 -5.44 -6.76 11.04
N ILE A 162 -4.59 -6.06 10.30
CA ILE A 162 -3.15 -6.33 10.26
C ILE A 162 -2.50 -5.95 11.60
N GLY A 163 -1.77 -6.90 12.18
CA GLY A 163 -1.08 -6.77 13.45
C GLY A 163 0.34 -6.21 13.36
N MET A 164 1.10 -6.39 14.43
CA MET A 164 2.46 -5.84 14.64
C MET A 164 3.56 -6.82 14.21
N ALA A 165 3.27 -7.71 13.28
CA ALA A 165 4.24 -8.62 12.67
C ALA A 165 3.99 -8.63 11.16
N TRP A 166 5.02 -8.91 10.38
CA TRP A 166 4.87 -9.04 8.93
C TRP A 166 3.95 -10.22 8.59
N GLN A 167 2.74 -9.91 8.15
CA GLN A 167 1.71 -10.86 7.77
C GLN A 167 1.61 -10.97 6.26
N LYS A 168 1.43 -12.20 5.77
CA LYS A 168 1.27 -12.49 4.36
C LYS A 168 -0.19 -12.30 3.95
N VAL A 169 -0.45 -11.39 3.03
CA VAL A 169 -1.75 -11.25 2.37
C VAL A 169 -1.66 -11.97 1.03
N HIS A 170 -2.46 -13.01 0.82
CA HIS A 170 -2.32 -13.84 -0.39
C HIS A 170 -3.62 -14.53 -0.81
N GLY A 171 -3.64 -15.05 -2.02
CA GLY A 171 -4.75 -15.85 -2.52
C GLY A 171 -4.66 -16.14 -4.01
N CYS A 172 -5.50 -17.07 -4.46
CA CYS A 172 -5.72 -17.31 -5.87
C CYS A 172 -6.93 -16.51 -6.36
N PHE A 173 -6.85 -15.97 -7.58
CA PHE A 173 -7.97 -15.30 -8.23
C PHE A 173 -8.01 -15.62 -9.72
N LEU A 174 -9.21 -15.65 -10.28
CA LEU A 174 -9.41 -15.80 -11.72
C LEU A 174 -9.37 -14.41 -12.36
N ALA A 175 -8.45 -14.18 -13.30
CA ALA A 175 -8.42 -12.91 -14.03
C ALA A 175 -9.67 -12.79 -14.92
N THR A 176 -10.50 -11.78 -14.68
CA THR A 176 -11.73 -11.54 -15.43
C THR A 176 -11.53 -10.65 -16.66
N SER A 177 -10.38 -9.99 -16.77
CA SER A 177 -10.02 -9.10 -17.87
C SER A 177 -8.51 -9.14 -18.13
N ALA A 178 -8.07 -8.43 -19.16
CA ALA A 178 -6.66 -8.30 -19.52
C ALA A 178 -5.96 -7.19 -18.70
N SER A 179 -6.06 -7.28 -17.37
CA SER A 179 -5.57 -6.23 -16.46
C SER A 179 -4.08 -5.95 -16.65
N GLN A 180 -3.73 -4.68 -16.58
CA GLN A 180 -2.39 -4.15 -16.87
C GLN A 180 -1.71 -3.54 -15.65
N TYR A 181 -2.48 -3.26 -14.60
CA TYR A 181 -1.98 -2.61 -13.40
C TYR A 181 -2.40 -3.38 -12.16
N VAL A 182 -1.59 -3.28 -11.12
CA VAL A 182 -1.88 -3.75 -9.77
C VAL A 182 -1.92 -2.57 -8.84
N LEU A 183 -2.92 -2.54 -7.97
CA LEU A 183 -3.05 -1.56 -6.89
C LEU A 183 -2.98 -2.27 -5.55
N ILE A 184 -2.33 -1.64 -4.57
CA ILE A 184 -2.32 -2.08 -3.17
C ILE A 184 -2.97 -1.00 -2.31
N GLY A 185 -3.91 -1.38 -1.44
CA GLY A 185 -4.58 -0.48 -0.51
C GLY A 185 -5.84 -1.12 0.08
N ASN A 186 -6.76 -0.30 0.61
CA ASN A 186 -8.07 -0.77 1.10
C ASN A 186 -9.19 -0.26 0.18
N PHE A 187 -9.83 -1.18 -0.53
CA PHE A 187 -10.84 -0.85 -1.57
C PHE A 187 -12.29 -0.92 -1.07
N ASN A 188 -12.49 -1.15 0.21
CA ASN A 188 -13.80 -1.22 0.85
C ASN A 188 -14.26 0.16 1.35
N SER A 189 -15.54 0.37 1.65
CA SER A 189 -15.98 1.58 2.38
C SER A 189 -15.46 1.54 3.82
N ILE A 190 -15.18 2.71 4.42
CA ILE A 190 -14.82 2.80 5.85
C ILE A 190 -15.87 2.17 6.77
N ASP A 191 -17.15 2.21 6.39
CA ASP A 191 -18.24 1.59 7.16
C ASP A 191 -18.12 0.07 7.24
N SER A 192 -17.57 -0.55 6.19
CA SER A 192 -17.27 -1.98 6.12
C SER A 192 -15.86 -2.34 6.62
N THR A 193 -15.12 -1.35 7.15
CA THR A 193 -13.76 -1.55 7.67
C THR A 193 -13.81 -1.68 9.19
N LYS A 194 -13.30 -2.81 9.69
CA LYS A 194 -13.11 -3.11 11.11
C LYS A 194 -11.84 -2.42 11.57
N LEU A 195 -11.91 -1.74 12.72
CA LEU A 195 -10.80 -1.08 13.37
C LEU A 195 -10.61 -1.67 14.77
N VAL A 196 -9.36 -1.93 15.15
CA VAL A 196 -8.98 -2.44 16.47
C VAL A 196 -7.82 -1.60 16.98
N GLY A 197 -7.90 -1.14 18.23
CA GLY A 197 -6.77 -0.47 18.87
C GLY A 197 -5.61 -1.43 19.06
N LEU A 198 -4.40 -0.99 18.69
CA LEU A 198 -3.18 -1.73 19.00
C LEU A 198 -2.64 -1.30 20.36
N PRO A 199 -2.01 -2.20 21.13
CA PRO A 199 -1.29 -1.82 22.34
C PRO A 199 -0.23 -0.77 21.98
N THR A 200 -0.23 0.37 22.66
CA THR A 200 0.90 1.29 22.61
C THR A 200 2.01 0.73 23.48
N ALA A 201 3.19 0.52 22.91
CA ALA A 201 4.39 0.14 23.65
C ALA A 201 4.90 1.32 24.50
#